data_AF-A0A0L1J739-F1
#
_entry.id   AF-A0A0L1J739-F1
#
_cell.length_a   1.000
_cell.length_b   1.000
_cell.length_c   1.000
_cell.angle_alpha   90.00
_cell.angle_beta   90.00
_cell.angle_gamma   90.00
#
_symmetry.space_group_name_H-M   'P 1'
#
loop_
_entity.id
_entity.type
_entity.pdbx_description
1 polymer ?
#
loop_
_entity_poly.entity_id
_entity_poly.type
_entity_poly.pdbx_seq_one_letter_code
_entity_poly.pdbx_strand_id
1 'polypeptide(L)'
;MPANDDKYTDPELREQVKEEVKQSDKGGKPGQWSARKAQFMASEYKKRGGDYTTSKEEGQDESQKSLEQWGKEEWQTKEGSGTAKQEDGTRKRYLPKKAWEKMSEKEKEETEKKKQKGSKKGKQFVSNTSKAKRERKQAAEESRDEDQQESEGEESGSDEAEPEESDGSGEVDGNDIEEEQVGEGEGEENENEGEKQNGESEDQDGHKTEAGNKRTASQEEGANKKPRTRQDSKAEREQEE
;
A
#
# COMPACT_ATOMS: atom_id res chain seq x y z
N MET A 1 -8.78 30.41 -4.18
CA MET A 1 -7.34 30.37 -3.82
C MET A 1 -6.93 28.91 -3.86
N PRO A 2 -5.80 28.54 -4.48
CA PRO A 2 -5.31 27.17 -4.41
C PRO A 2 -5.08 26.81 -2.93
N ALA A 3 -5.42 25.58 -2.55
CA ALA A 3 -5.27 25.08 -1.19
C ALA A 3 -3.81 25.29 -0.72
N ASN A 4 -3.62 25.71 0.54
CA ASN A 4 -2.30 25.82 1.16
C ASN A 4 -1.63 24.44 1.11
N ASP A 5 -0.77 24.24 0.11
CA ASP A 5 0.02 23.04 -0.11
C ASP A 5 1.37 23.19 0.63
N ASP A 6 1.30 23.58 1.91
CA ASP A 6 2.46 23.84 2.80
C ASP A 6 3.36 22.60 3.00
N LYS A 7 2.92 21.44 2.49
CA LYS A 7 3.64 20.17 2.45
C LYS A 7 4.70 20.11 1.35
N TYR A 8 4.68 21.04 0.41
CA TYR A 8 5.53 21.05 -0.78
C TYR A 8 6.41 22.29 -0.79
N THR A 9 7.67 22.10 -1.18
CA THR A 9 8.65 23.20 -1.28
C THR A 9 8.28 24.22 -2.35
N ASP A 10 7.64 23.78 -3.44
CA ASP A 10 7.13 24.65 -4.49
C ASP A 10 5.72 24.22 -4.93
N PRO A 11 4.65 24.75 -4.31
CA PRO A 11 3.28 24.39 -4.62
C PRO A 11 2.84 24.85 -6.03
N GLU A 12 3.39 25.96 -6.55
CA GLU A 12 3.06 26.47 -7.88
C GLU A 12 3.62 25.57 -8.98
N LEU A 13 4.88 25.15 -8.84
CA LEU A 13 5.50 24.17 -9.74
C LEU A 13 4.71 22.87 -9.76
N ARG A 14 4.23 22.41 -8.60
CA ARG A 14 3.44 21.17 -8.51
C ARG A 14 2.13 21.26 -9.29
N GLU A 15 1.38 22.35 -9.15
CA GLU A 15 0.12 22.55 -9.90
C GLU A 15 0.40 22.70 -11.40
N GLN A 16 1.49 23.35 -11.80
CA GLN A 16 1.91 23.42 -13.21
C GLN A 16 2.19 22.03 -13.78
N VAL A 17 2.99 21.21 -13.09
CA VAL A 17 3.31 19.84 -13.51
C VAL A 17 2.04 18.98 -13.58
N LYS A 18 1.15 19.13 -12.59
CA LYS A 18 -0.12 18.41 -12.54
C LYS A 18 -1.00 18.72 -13.74
N GLU A 19 -1.18 19.99 -14.12
CA GLU A 19 -1.98 20.35 -15.29
C GLU A 19 -1.31 19.88 -16.60
N GLU A 20 0.02 20.00 -16.73
CA GLU A 20 0.75 19.50 -17.89
C GLU A 20 0.58 17.98 -18.07
N VAL A 21 0.76 17.21 -16.98
CA VAL A 21 0.59 15.75 -17.00
C VAL A 21 -0.87 15.34 -17.23
N LYS A 22 -1.83 16.12 -16.71
CA LYS A 22 -3.26 15.91 -16.95
C LYS A 22 -3.61 16.12 -18.42
N GLN A 23 -3.06 17.13 -19.09
CA GLN A 23 -3.29 17.36 -20.53
C GLN A 23 -2.50 16.39 -21.43
N SER A 24 -1.43 15.78 -20.92
CA SER A 24 -0.65 14.79 -21.67
C SER A 24 -1.44 13.50 -21.96
N ASP A 25 -1.09 12.83 -23.06
CA ASP A 25 -1.50 11.45 -23.39
C ASP A 25 -0.78 10.39 -22.53
N LYS A 26 0.17 10.78 -21.68
CA LYS A 26 0.93 9.87 -20.82
C LYS A 26 0.09 9.43 -19.62
N GLY A 27 -0.08 8.12 -19.45
CA GLY A 27 -0.79 7.57 -18.28
C GLY A 27 -2.30 7.64 -18.36
N GLY A 28 -2.89 7.92 -19.52
CA GLY A 28 -4.34 7.92 -19.73
C GLY A 28 -4.74 8.92 -20.81
N LYS A 29 -6.04 9.11 -21.01
CA LYS A 29 -6.56 10.10 -21.96
C LYS A 29 -6.21 11.52 -21.50
N PRO A 30 -5.93 12.45 -22.43
CA PRO A 30 -5.79 13.88 -22.15
C PRO A 30 -6.98 14.44 -21.37
N GLY A 31 -6.71 15.37 -20.46
CA GLY A 31 -7.68 16.04 -19.59
C GLY A 31 -8.15 15.22 -18.38
N GLN A 32 -7.89 13.91 -18.34
CA GLN A 32 -8.28 13.04 -17.22
C GLN A 32 -7.15 12.84 -16.21
N TRP A 33 -7.52 12.73 -14.93
CA TRP A 33 -6.59 12.37 -13.85
C TRP A 33 -6.64 10.86 -13.59
N SER A 34 -5.48 10.22 -13.54
CA SER A 34 -5.34 8.77 -13.30
C SER A 34 -4.21 8.50 -12.31
N ALA A 35 -4.20 7.32 -11.70
CA ALA A 35 -3.12 6.90 -10.81
C ALA A 35 -1.74 6.91 -11.51
N ARG A 36 -1.69 6.52 -12.79
CA ARG A 36 -0.44 6.54 -13.56
C ARG A 36 0.04 7.96 -13.86
N LYS A 37 -0.90 8.90 -14.06
CA LYS A 37 -0.58 10.33 -14.18
C LYS A 37 -0.07 10.92 -12.87
N ALA A 38 -0.67 10.57 -11.74
CA ALA A 38 -0.16 10.98 -10.43
C ALA A 38 1.30 10.53 -10.21
N GLN A 39 1.66 9.31 -10.63
CA GLN A 39 3.04 8.83 -10.59
C GLN A 39 3.98 9.65 -11.49
N PHE A 40 3.53 10.02 -12.70
CA PHE A 40 4.33 10.88 -13.58
C PHE A 40 4.49 12.29 -13.02
N MET A 41 3.43 12.89 -12.50
CA MET A 41 3.47 14.21 -11.86
C MET A 41 4.47 14.22 -10.70
N ALA A 42 4.43 13.23 -9.80
CA ALA A 42 5.37 13.15 -8.68
C ALA A 42 6.82 13.04 -9.16
N SER A 43 7.07 12.24 -10.21
CA SER A 43 8.40 12.11 -10.80
C SER A 43 8.88 13.40 -11.47
N GLU A 44 8.02 14.07 -12.24
CA GLU A 44 8.36 15.32 -12.94
C GLU A 44 8.54 16.49 -11.97
N TYR A 45 7.71 16.58 -10.93
CA TYR A 45 7.85 17.55 -9.85
C TYR A 45 9.24 17.41 -9.19
N LYS A 46 9.62 16.18 -8.82
CA LYS A 46 10.95 15.90 -8.26
C LYS A 46 12.10 16.22 -9.21
N LYS A 47 11.95 15.90 -10.51
CA LYS A 47 12.97 16.24 -11.53
C LYS A 47 13.14 17.74 -11.72
N ARG A 48 12.08 18.53 -11.54
CA ARG A 48 12.10 19.98 -11.64
C ARG A 48 12.56 20.68 -10.35
N GLY A 49 13.02 19.90 -9.36
CA GLY A 49 13.60 20.42 -8.12
C GLY A 49 12.59 20.57 -6.97
N GLY A 50 11.35 20.15 -7.15
CA GLY A 50 10.35 20.14 -6.10
C GLY A 50 10.51 18.95 -5.16
N ASP A 51 10.43 19.22 -3.86
CA ASP A 51 10.42 18.20 -2.80
C ASP A 51 9.32 18.51 -1.75
N TYR A 52 9.28 17.73 -0.68
CA TYR A 52 8.40 17.93 0.47
C TYR A 52 9.07 18.85 1.51
N THR A 53 8.27 19.57 2.30
CA THR A 53 8.79 20.47 3.36
C THR A 53 9.06 19.75 4.66
N THR A 54 8.33 18.66 4.91
CA THR A 54 8.46 17.83 6.11
C THR A 54 9.32 16.61 5.81
N SER A 55 10.04 16.12 6.83
CA SER A 55 10.69 14.82 6.77
C SER A 55 9.65 13.71 6.51
N LYS A 56 10.09 12.56 6.01
CA LYS A 56 9.20 11.43 5.72
C LYS A 56 8.40 11.03 6.97
N GLU A 57 9.06 10.98 8.12
CA GLU A 57 8.49 10.53 9.40
C GLU A 57 7.47 11.55 9.95
N GLU A 58 7.79 12.83 9.89
CA GLU A 58 6.93 13.93 10.34
C GLU A 58 5.72 14.15 9.40
N GLY A 59 5.92 13.93 8.10
CA GLY A 59 4.91 14.11 7.07
C GLY A 59 3.99 12.90 6.85
N GLN A 60 4.28 11.76 7.47
CA GLN A 60 3.49 10.54 7.33
C GLN A 60 2.24 10.57 8.21
N ASP A 61 1.07 10.53 7.55
CA ASP A 61 -0.21 10.32 8.22
C ASP A 61 -0.34 8.88 8.75
N GLU A 62 -1.20 8.65 9.74
CA GLU A 62 -1.45 7.33 10.34
C GLU A 62 -1.80 6.25 9.29
N SER A 63 -2.52 6.65 8.23
CA SER A 63 -2.83 5.76 7.10
C SER A 63 -1.57 5.33 6.32
N GLN A 64 -0.60 6.23 6.14
CA GLN A 64 0.66 5.93 5.46
C GLN A 64 1.56 5.05 6.33
N LYS A 65 1.62 5.33 7.64
CA LYS A 65 2.32 4.47 8.60
C LYS A 65 1.74 3.04 8.58
N SER A 66 0.42 2.93 8.63
CA SER A 66 -0.25 1.62 8.54
C SER A 66 0.03 0.87 7.23
N LEU A 67 0.17 1.57 6.09
CA LEU A 67 0.54 0.95 4.82
C LEU A 67 1.98 0.45 4.80
N GLU A 68 2.91 1.20 5.41
CA GLU A 68 4.29 0.77 5.55
C GLU A 68 4.40 -0.50 6.41
N GLN A 69 3.70 -0.51 7.56
CA GLN A 69 3.59 -1.68 8.42
C GLN A 69 3.00 -2.88 7.68
N TRP A 70 1.89 -2.67 6.97
CA TRP A 70 1.26 -3.72 6.16
C TRP A 70 2.20 -4.28 5.07
N GLY A 71 3.10 -3.45 4.53
CA GLY A 71 4.11 -3.84 3.56
C GLY A 71 5.31 -4.59 4.15
N LYS A 72 5.67 -4.32 5.41
CA LYS A 72 6.71 -5.03 6.18
C LYS A 72 6.26 -6.45 6.59
N GLU A 73 4.96 -6.68 6.74
CA GLU A 73 4.42 -8.00 7.08
C GLU A 73 4.80 -9.08 6.04
N GLU A 74 5.26 -10.25 6.51
CA GLU A 74 5.54 -11.40 5.63
C GLU A 74 4.23 -12.11 5.23
N TRP A 75 3.60 -11.66 4.14
CA TRP A 75 2.37 -12.26 3.64
C TRP A 75 2.61 -13.57 2.90
N GLN A 76 1.95 -14.65 3.34
CA GLN A 76 2.13 -15.98 2.76
C GLN A 76 0.90 -16.89 2.85
N THR A 77 0.94 -18.00 2.11
CA THR A 77 0.00 -19.11 2.26
C THR A 77 0.37 -20.01 3.44
N LYS A 78 -0.51 -20.96 3.80
CA LYS A 78 -0.27 -21.93 4.88
C LYS A 78 1.08 -22.65 4.76
N GLU A 79 1.53 -22.93 3.54
CA GLU A 79 2.77 -23.66 3.23
C GLU A 79 4.00 -22.76 3.13
N GLY A 80 3.85 -21.46 3.38
CA GLY A 80 4.93 -20.47 3.27
C GLY A 80 5.16 -19.92 1.85
N SER A 81 4.32 -20.29 0.89
CA SER A 81 4.44 -19.74 -0.48
C SER A 81 3.82 -18.36 -0.59
N GLY A 82 4.51 -17.43 -1.28
CA GLY A 82 3.96 -16.13 -1.69
C GLY A 82 2.90 -16.20 -2.80
N THR A 83 2.66 -17.38 -3.38
CA THR A 83 1.67 -17.56 -4.45
C THR A 83 0.39 -18.19 -3.91
N ALA A 84 -0.72 -17.42 -3.93
CA ALA A 84 -2.02 -17.90 -3.52
C ALA A 84 -2.86 -18.54 -4.65
N LYS A 85 -2.52 -18.28 -5.93
CA LYS A 85 -3.25 -18.82 -7.08
C LYS A 85 -2.81 -20.26 -7.36
N GLN A 86 -3.78 -21.15 -7.52
CA GLN A 86 -3.55 -22.55 -7.85
C GLN A 86 -3.81 -22.80 -9.36
N GLU A 87 -3.26 -23.90 -9.87
CA GLU A 87 -3.40 -24.30 -11.28
C GLU A 87 -4.86 -24.61 -11.66
N ASP A 88 -5.64 -25.12 -10.71
CA ASP A 88 -7.08 -25.40 -10.87
C ASP A 88 -7.95 -24.12 -10.83
N GLY A 89 -7.33 -22.93 -10.79
CA GLY A 89 -7.99 -21.63 -10.72
C GLY A 89 -8.51 -21.27 -9.33
N THR A 90 -8.37 -22.16 -8.34
CA THR A 90 -8.72 -21.85 -6.96
C THR A 90 -7.64 -20.99 -6.30
N ARG A 91 -7.98 -20.41 -5.15
CA ARG A 91 -7.05 -19.59 -4.38
C ARG A 91 -6.92 -20.14 -2.96
N LYS A 92 -5.68 -20.22 -2.50
CA LYS A 92 -5.33 -20.47 -1.09
C LYS A 92 -5.60 -19.22 -0.24
N ARG A 93 -5.65 -19.42 1.08
CA ARG A 93 -5.73 -18.30 2.03
C ARG A 93 -4.36 -17.62 2.10
N TYR A 94 -4.38 -16.31 2.14
CA TYR A 94 -3.19 -15.47 2.24
C TYR A 94 -3.29 -14.63 3.52
N LEU A 95 -2.34 -14.79 4.42
CA LEU A 95 -2.31 -14.20 5.76
C LEU A 95 -0.85 -13.89 6.14
N PRO A 96 -0.60 -12.95 7.06
CA PRO A 96 0.72 -12.72 7.62
C PRO A 96 1.29 -13.99 8.27
N LYS A 97 2.61 -14.20 8.17
CA LYS A 97 3.32 -15.33 8.76
C LYS A 97 3.11 -15.45 10.26
N LYS A 98 3.26 -14.36 11.01
CA LYS A 98 3.00 -14.31 12.46
C LYS A 98 1.58 -14.78 12.82
N ALA A 99 0.59 -14.41 12.01
CA ALA A 99 -0.79 -14.88 12.19
C ALA A 99 -0.93 -16.39 11.93
N TRP A 100 -0.18 -16.96 10.98
CA TRP A 100 -0.13 -18.41 10.82
C TRP A 100 0.53 -19.07 12.03
N GLU A 101 1.65 -18.58 12.53
CA GLU A 101 2.38 -19.19 13.66
C GLU A 101 1.54 -19.26 14.94
N LYS A 102 0.68 -18.28 15.18
CA LYS A 102 -0.26 -18.24 16.33
C LYS A 102 -1.50 -19.13 16.17
N MET A 103 -1.67 -19.82 15.03
CA MET A 103 -2.78 -20.75 14.80
C MET A 103 -2.35 -22.22 14.89
N SER A 104 -3.23 -23.06 15.42
CA SER A 104 -3.09 -24.53 15.35
C SER A 104 -3.33 -25.05 13.94
N GLU A 105 -2.73 -26.19 13.57
CA GLU A 105 -2.87 -26.77 12.22
C GLU A 105 -4.32 -26.97 11.77
N LYS A 106 -5.20 -27.31 12.71
CA LYS A 106 -6.64 -27.48 12.47
C LYS A 106 -7.31 -26.16 12.09
N GLU A 107 -6.99 -25.08 12.81
CA GLU A 107 -7.50 -23.73 12.50
C GLU A 107 -6.96 -23.23 11.15
N LYS A 108 -5.69 -23.55 10.86
CA LYS A 108 -5.06 -23.24 9.57
C LYS A 108 -5.79 -23.91 8.42
N GLU A 109 -6.06 -25.20 8.55
CA GLU A 109 -6.77 -25.97 7.53
C GLU A 109 -8.22 -25.49 7.37
N GLU A 110 -8.91 -25.17 8.46
CA GLU A 110 -10.29 -24.70 8.39
C GLU A 110 -10.40 -23.39 7.59
N THR A 111 -9.53 -22.40 7.88
CA THR A 111 -9.57 -21.12 7.17
C THR A 111 -9.20 -21.25 5.70
N GLU A 112 -8.27 -22.16 5.37
CA GLU A 112 -7.87 -22.46 4.00
C GLU A 112 -9.00 -23.18 3.25
N LYS A 113 -9.58 -24.22 3.83
CA LYS A 113 -10.73 -24.96 3.27
C LYS A 113 -11.91 -24.04 3.02
N LYS A 114 -12.17 -23.09 3.91
CA LYS A 114 -13.19 -22.05 3.70
C LYS A 114 -12.88 -21.20 2.46
N LYS A 115 -11.63 -20.77 2.29
CA LYS A 115 -11.19 -19.98 1.11
C LYS A 115 -11.28 -20.79 -0.17
N GLN A 116 -10.76 -22.02 -0.19
CA GLN A 116 -10.81 -22.91 -1.35
C GLN A 116 -12.26 -23.19 -1.76
N LYS A 117 -13.15 -23.53 -0.81
CA LYS A 117 -14.59 -23.75 -1.07
C LYS A 117 -15.26 -22.51 -1.68
N GLY A 118 -14.95 -21.32 -1.16
CA GLY A 118 -15.51 -20.08 -1.73
C GLY A 118 -14.95 -19.78 -3.11
N SER A 119 -13.66 -20.01 -3.33
CA SER A 119 -13.01 -19.84 -4.64
C SER A 119 -13.59 -20.79 -5.69
N LYS A 120 -13.84 -22.06 -5.33
CA LYS A 120 -14.53 -23.04 -6.18
C LYS A 120 -15.94 -22.60 -6.56
N LYS A 121 -16.59 -21.81 -5.72
CA LYS A 121 -17.90 -21.18 -5.99
C LYS A 121 -17.79 -19.86 -6.77
N GLY A 122 -16.62 -19.51 -7.31
CA GLY A 122 -16.38 -18.26 -8.04
C GLY A 122 -16.29 -17.01 -7.15
N LYS A 123 -16.25 -17.15 -5.82
CA LYS A 123 -16.17 -16.00 -4.92
C LYS A 123 -14.74 -15.49 -4.82
N GLN A 124 -14.48 -14.30 -5.35
CA GLN A 124 -13.19 -13.61 -5.20
C GLN A 124 -12.86 -13.37 -3.72
N PHE A 125 -13.85 -12.90 -2.94
CA PHE A 125 -13.71 -12.58 -1.53
C PHE A 125 -14.44 -13.60 -0.65
N VAL A 126 -13.74 -14.12 0.35
CA VAL A 126 -14.26 -15.08 1.33
C VAL A 126 -13.75 -14.64 2.69
N SER A 127 -14.65 -14.41 3.65
CA SER A 127 -14.26 -13.99 5.00
C SER A 127 -13.31 -14.99 5.65
N ASN A 128 -12.39 -14.47 6.47
CA ASN A 128 -11.58 -15.29 7.37
C ASN A 128 -12.48 -16.02 8.38
N THR A 129 -11.98 -17.09 8.98
CA THR A 129 -12.57 -17.65 10.20
C THR A 129 -12.37 -16.66 11.35
N SER A 130 -13.14 -16.78 12.43
CA SER A 130 -13.05 -15.86 13.57
C SER A 130 -11.64 -15.86 14.17
N LYS A 131 -11.03 -17.05 14.31
CA LYS A 131 -9.63 -17.19 14.74
C LYS A 131 -8.67 -16.49 13.78
N ALA A 132 -8.72 -16.80 12.48
CA ALA A 132 -7.82 -16.18 11.50
C ALA A 132 -8.01 -14.65 11.38
N LYS A 133 -9.19 -14.11 11.72
CA LYS A 133 -9.40 -12.67 11.84
C LYS A 133 -8.69 -12.12 13.09
N ARG A 134 -8.83 -12.78 14.24
CA ARG A 134 -8.17 -12.40 15.50
C ARG A 134 -6.65 -12.45 15.38
N GLU A 135 -6.09 -13.56 14.90
CA GLU A 135 -4.64 -13.71 14.78
C GLU A 135 -4.04 -12.73 13.77
N ARG A 136 -4.77 -12.37 12.71
CA ARG A 136 -4.35 -11.29 11.81
C ARG A 136 -4.30 -9.94 12.52
N LYS A 137 -5.31 -9.63 13.33
CA LYS A 137 -5.34 -8.37 14.09
C LYS A 137 -4.15 -8.32 15.06
N GLN A 138 -3.93 -9.40 15.80
CA GLN A 138 -2.82 -9.50 16.75
C GLN A 138 -1.45 -9.43 16.07
N ALA A 139 -1.28 -10.03 14.88
CA ALA A 139 -0.05 -9.91 14.11
C ALA A 139 0.23 -8.47 13.65
N ALA A 140 -0.82 -7.73 13.30
CA ALA A 140 -0.70 -6.32 12.92
C ALA A 140 -0.40 -5.42 14.13
N GLU A 141 -0.98 -5.72 15.29
CA GLU A 141 -0.69 -5.03 16.56
C GLU A 141 0.77 -5.27 16.98
N GLU A 142 1.22 -6.52 17.02
CA GLU A 142 2.60 -6.88 17.35
C GLU A 142 3.64 -6.26 16.41
N SER A 143 3.36 -6.20 15.11
CA SER A 143 4.27 -5.54 14.16
C SER A 143 4.35 -4.02 14.38
N ARG A 144 3.27 -3.41 14.89
CA ARG A 144 3.27 -1.99 15.27
C ARG A 144 4.09 -1.74 16.55
N ASP A 145 4.06 -2.66 17.50
CA ASP A 145 4.82 -2.54 18.75
C ASP A 145 6.33 -2.74 18.51
N GLU A 146 6.71 -3.68 17.63
CA GLU A 146 8.11 -3.89 17.23
C GLU A 146 8.72 -2.66 16.57
N ASP A 147 8.00 -2.00 15.66
CA ASP A 147 8.48 -0.82 14.95
C ASP A 147 8.68 0.39 15.88
N GLN A 148 7.83 0.53 16.91
CA GLN A 148 7.99 1.55 17.95
C GLN A 148 9.26 1.30 18.77
N GLN A 149 9.53 0.05 19.16
CA GLN A 149 10.76 -0.29 19.89
C GLN A 149 12.03 -0.10 19.06
N GLU A 150 12.01 -0.39 17.75
CA GLU A 150 13.13 -0.09 16.86
C GLU A 150 13.37 1.42 16.75
N SER A 151 12.31 2.24 16.65
CA SER A 151 12.45 3.70 16.60
C SER A 151 13.05 4.31 17.88
N GLU A 152 12.67 3.79 19.06
CA GLU A 152 13.21 4.24 20.35
C GLU A 152 14.65 3.75 20.59
N GLY A 153 15.02 2.60 20.02
CA GLY A 153 16.38 2.05 20.08
C GLY A 153 17.38 2.80 19.20
N GLU A 154 16.95 3.33 18.05
CA GLU A 154 17.81 4.13 17.16
C GLU A 154 18.06 5.56 17.69
N GLU A 155 17.15 6.16 18.47
CA GLU A 155 17.35 7.48 19.08
C GLU A 155 18.39 7.46 20.22
N SER A 156 18.57 6.33 20.90
CA SER A 156 19.56 6.17 21.98
C SER A 156 20.98 5.82 21.49
N GLY A 157 21.17 5.56 20.19
CA GLY A 157 22.42 5.03 19.62
C GLY A 157 23.40 6.07 19.07
N SER A 158 23.21 7.36 19.34
CA SER A 158 23.99 8.45 18.75
C SER A 158 24.57 9.43 19.78
N ASP A 159 25.21 8.91 20.82
CA ASP A 159 26.16 9.66 21.66
C ASP A 159 27.43 8.80 21.86
N GLU A 160 28.33 8.82 20.86
CA GLU A 160 29.75 8.53 21.12
C GLU A 160 30.34 9.73 21.87
N ALA A 161 30.17 9.73 23.19
CA ALA A 161 30.94 10.57 24.10
C ALA A 161 32.23 9.84 24.49
N GLU A 162 33.37 10.48 24.21
CA GLU A 162 34.69 10.05 24.64
C GLU A 162 34.80 9.94 26.17
N PRO A 163 35.62 9.03 26.72
CA PRO A 163 35.78 8.90 28.16
C PRO A 163 36.76 9.96 28.68
N GLU A 164 36.23 10.97 29.37
CA GLU A 164 37.03 11.87 30.20
C GLU A 164 36.77 11.64 31.70
N GLU A 165 37.89 11.48 32.39
CA GLU A 165 38.09 10.96 33.73
C GLU A 165 37.29 11.71 34.82
N SER A 166 36.76 10.92 35.75
CA SER A 166 36.09 11.34 36.97
C SER A 166 37.10 11.71 38.08
N ASP A 167 37.01 12.94 38.57
CA ASP A 167 37.54 13.40 39.86
C ASP A 167 36.52 14.36 40.51
N GLY A 168 36.25 14.16 41.81
CA GLY A 168 35.84 15.25 42.70
C GLY A 168 34.38 15.33 43.15
N SER A 169 34.01 14.49 44.12
CA SER A 169 33.32 14.81 45.40
C SER A 169 32.23 15.90 45.48
N GLY A 170 31.09 15.54 46.09
CA GLY A 170 30.16 16.46 46.79
C GLY A 170 28.74 15.88 46.82
N GLU A 171 28.40 15.05 47.80
CA GLU A 171 27.67 15.41 49.03
C GLU A 171 26.14 15.42 48.86
N VAL A 172 25.49 15.00 49.94
CA VAL A 172 24.16 14.41 50.06
C VAL A 172 23.05 15.44 50.04
N ASP A 173 21.83 15.06 49.63
CA ASP A 173 20.66 15.18 50.51
C ASP A 173 19.47 14.39 49.95
N GLY A 174 18.80 13.66 50.85
CA GLY A 174 17.67 12.81 50.55
C GLY A 174 16.34 13.57 50.59
N ASN A 175 15.34 13.03 49.92
CA ASN A 175 14.00 12.95 50.49
C ASN A 175 13.17 11.87 49.79
N ASP A 176 12.73 10.90 50.60
CA ASP A 176 11.48 10.14 50.53
C ASP A 176 10.41 10.65 49.55
N ILE A 177 9.75 9.73 48.84
CA ILE A 177 8.31 9.47 48.96
C ILE A 177 7.96 8.12 48.31
N GLU A 178 7.02 7.46 48.99
CA GLU A 178 6.68 6.05 49.04
C GLU A 178 5.86 5.49 47.87
N GLU A 179 5.77 4.15 47.91
CA GLU A 179 5.01 3.21 47.09
C GLU A 179 3.49 3.41 47.04
N GLU A 180 2.89 2.77 46.02
CA GLU A 180 1.69 1.90 46.03
C GLU A 180 0.74 2.21 44.86
N GLN A 181 0.58 1.32 43.86
CA GLN A 181 -0.17 0.05 43.80
C GLN A 181 -1.61 0.20 43.27
N VAL A 182 -1.87 -0.51 42.15
CA VAL A 182 -3.12 -1.11 41.62
C VAL A 182 -4.45 -0.34 41.58
N GLY A 183 -5.12 -0.45 40.42
CA GLY A 183 -6.55 -0.19 40.26
C GLY A 183 -7.08 -0.61 38.89
N GLU A 184 -7.81 -1.73 38.86
CA GLU A 184 -8.60 -2.24 37.73
C GLU A 184 -9.78 -1.29 37.41
N GLY A 185 -10.20 -1.23 36.14
CA GLY A 185 -11.36 -0.45 35.71
C GLY A 185 -11.75 -0.67 34.25
N GLU A 186 -12.64 -1.64 34.05
CA GLU A 186 -13.78 -1.72 33.11
C GLU A 186 -13.92 -0.52 32.14
N GLY A 187 -13.97 -0.68 30.82
CA GLY A 187 -15.06 -1.34 30.11
C GLY A 187 -16.14 -0.32 29.74
N GLU A 188 -15.88 0.55 28.75
CA GLU A 188 -16.95 1.34 28.10
C GLU A 188 -16.79 1.36 26.57
N GLU A 189 -17.82 0.80 25.97
CA GLU A 189 -18.27 0.89 24.59
C GLU A 189 -18.49 2.34 24.13
N ASN A 190 -17.93 2.71 22.98
CA ASN A 190 -18.31 3.94 22.28
C ASN A 190 -18.66 3.62 20.82
N GLU A 191 -19.96 3.64 20.56
CA GLU A 191 -20.58 3.52 19.25
C GLU A 191 -20.72 4.91 18.62
N ASN A 192 -20.33 5.03 17.34
CA ASN A 192 -20.91 5.89 16.30
C ASN A 192 -20.80 7.43 16.54
N GLU A 193 -20.43 8.26 15.56
CA GLU A 193 -21.23 8.55 14.37
C GLU A 193 -20.33 9.01 13.21
N GLY A 194 -20.51 8.36 12.06
CA GLY A 194 -19.92 8.80 10.79
C GLY A 194 -20.71 9.95 10.19
N GLU A 195 -20.11 11.13 10.16
CA GLU A 195 -20.64 12.29 9.45
C GLU A 195 -20.52 12.07 7.94
N LYS A 196 -21.68 11.95 7.29
CA LYS A 196 -21.83 11.90 5.84
C LYS A 196 -21.90 13.33 5.33
N GLN A 197 -20.87 13.79 4.63
CA GLN A 197 -20.99 15.01 3.83
C GLN A 197 -21.47 14.66 2.42
N ASN A 198 -22.66 15.18 2.12
CA ASN A 198 -23.39 15.04 0.87
C ASN A 198 -22.62 15.71 -0.29
N GLY A 199 -22.44 14.96 -1.37
CA GLY A 199 -22.11 15.51 -2.67
C GLY A 199 -23.34 16.15 -3.30
N GLU A 200 -23.28 17.46 -3.46
CA GLU A 200 -24.22 18.23 -4.27
C GLU A 200 -23.96 17.88 -5.75
N SER A 201 -24.98 17.36 -6.42
CA SER A 201 -24.96 17.10 -7.85
C SER A 201 -26.04 17.96 -8.49
N GLU A 202 -25.61 18.92 -9.30
CA GLU A 202 -26.49 19.71 -10.16
C GLU A 202 -26.93 18.86 -11.36
N ASP A 203 -28.23 18.56 -11.40
CA ASP A 203 -28.97 18.15 -12.59
C ASP A 203 -28.93 19.25 -13.65
N GLN A 204 -28.46 18.95 -14.88
CA GLN A 204 -29.08 19.42 -16.12
C GLN A 204 -28.87 18.45 -17.30
N ASP A 205 -30.00 18.17 -17.96
CA ASP A 205 -30.21 17.85 -19.38
C ASP A 205 -29.68 16.55 -20.02
N GLY A 206 -30.56 15.55 -20.06
CA GLY A 206 -31.34 15.28 -21.28
C GLY A 206 -30.61 14.85 -22.57
N HIS A 207 -30.37 13.54 -22.72
CA HIS A 207 -30.50 12.91 -24.05
C HIS A 207 -30.89 11.43 -24.00
N LYS A 208 -32.08 11.13 -24.56
CA LYS A 208 -32.52 9.80 -24.98
C LYS A 208 -31.86 9.45 -26.30
N THR A 209 -31.26 8.26 -26.42
CA THR A 209 -31.29 7.36 -27.60
C THR A 209 -30.80 5.99 -27.13
N GLU A 210 -31.69 5.01 -26.96
CA GLU A 210 -32.08 3.98 -27.95
C GLU A 210 -31.11 2.79 -28.02
N ALA A 211 -31.72 1.60 -27.98
CA ALA A 211 -31.12 0.30 -27.84
C ALA A 211 -30.55 -0.25 -29.16
N GLY A 212 -29.49 -1.06 -29.03
CA GLY A 212 -29.10 -2.07 -30.03
C GLY A 212 -27.88 -1.70 -30.87
N ASN A 213 -26.79 -2.45 -30.74
CA ASN A 213 -26.53 -3.56 -31.66
C ASN A 213 -25.29 -4.34 -31.22
N LYS A 214 -25.43 -5.67 -31.08
CA LYS A 214 -24.31 -6.60 -30.92
C LYS A 214 -23.47 -6.56 -32.20
N ARG A 215 -22.15 -6.31 -32.08
CA ARG A 215 -21.21 -6.56 -33.17
C ARG A 215 -20.46 -7.87 -32.92
N THR A 216 -20.85 -8.86 -33.70
CA THR A 216 -20.08 -10.06 -34.02
C THR A 216 -18.86 -9.65 -34.84
N ALA A 217 -17.65 -9.99 -34.40
CA ALA A 217 -16.46 -9.89 -35.23
C ALA A 217 -16.34 -11.18 -36.05
N SER A 218 -16.59 -11.08 -37.36
CA SER A 218 -16.26 -12.13 -38.31
C SER A 218 -14.74 -12.30 -38.38
N GLN A 219 -14.31 -13.57 -38.32
CA GLN A 219 -12.97 -13.99 -38.70
C GLN A 219 -12.77 -13.72 -40.19
N GLU A 220 -11.75 -12.92 -40.51
CA GLU A 220 -11.17 -12.89 -41.85
C GLU A 220 -9.85 -13.68 -41.79
N GLU A 221 -9.74 -14.69 -42.65
CA GLU A 221 -8.57 -15.54 -42.76
C GLU A 221 -7.38 -14.75 -43.34
N GLY A 222 -6.43 -14.41 -42.47
CA GLY A 222 -5.14 -13.85 -42.85
C GLY A 222 -4.05 -14.92 -42.78
N ALA A 223 -3.50 -15.27 -43.93
CA ALA A 223 -2.51 -16.33 -44.12
C ALA A 223 -1.28 -16.25 -43.19
N ASN A 224 -0.96 -17.42 -42.62
CA ASN A 224 0.22 -17.79 -41.86
C ASN A 224 1.54 -17.33 -42.53
N LYS A 225 2.27 -16.40 -41.92
CA LYS A 225 3.68 -16.13 -42.24
C LYS A 225 4.53 -16.16 -40.96
N LYS A 226 5.37 -17.20 -40.87
CA LYS A 226 6.37 -17.42 -39.80
C LYS A 226 7.35 -16.24 -39.73
N PRO A 227 7.87 -15.89 -38.54
CA PRO A 227 8.88 -14.85 -38.41
C PRO A 227 10.22 -15.31 -39.02
N ARG A 228 10.80 -14.49 -39.90
CA ARG A 228 12.14 -14.72 -40.48
C ARG A 228 13.21 -14.28 -39.48
N THR A 229 14.23 -15.12 -39.32
CA THR A 229 15.38 -14.89 -38.44
C THR A 229 16.45 -14.04 -39.12
N ARG A 230 17.31 -13.44 -38.28
CA ARG A 230 18.34 -12.41 -38.56
C ARG A 230 19.48 -12.77 -39.53
N GLN A 231 19.36 -13.81 -40.34
CA GLN A 231 20.42 -14.24 -41.26
C GLN A 231 20.17 -13.91 -42.75
N ASP A 232 18.99 -13.41 -43.13
CA ASP A 232 18.67 -13.09 -44.53
C ASP A 232 19.02 -11.64 -44.96
N SER A 233 19.49 -10.76 -44.06
CA SER A 233 19.70 -9.33 -44.37
C SER A 233 21.07 -8.99 -44.96
N LYS A 234 21.89 -9.97 -45.38
CA LYS A 234 23.25 -9.73 -45.88
C LYS A 234 23.42 -9.88 -47.40
N ALA A 235 22.37 -10.24 -48.14
CA ALA A 235 22.49 -10.51 -49.59
C ALA A 235 21.96 -9.40 -50.54
N GLU A 236 21.41 -8.30 -50.04
CA GLU A 236 20.85 -7.21 -50.88
C GLU A 236 21.63 -5.90 -50.79
N ARG A 237 22.96 -5.98 -50.60
CA ARG A 237 23.84 -4.80 -50.64
C ARG A 237 25.06 -4.97 -51.55
N GLU A 238 24.87 -5.63 -52.69
CA GLU A 238 25.89 -5.71 -53.77
C GLU A 238 25.23 -5.78 -55.16
N GLN A 239 24.16 -5.00 -55.39
CA GLN A 239 23.65 -4.72 -56.75
C GLN A 239 23.09 -3.30 -56.83
N GLU A 240 23.96 -2.31 -56.64
CA GLU A 240 23.83 -0.97 -57.20
C GLU A 240 25.26 -0.42 -57.32
N GLU A 241 25.95 -0.90 -58.35
CA GLU A 241 27.10 -0.25 -58.98
C GLU A 241 26.67 0.12 -60.40
#